data_AF-A0AA39VH91-F1
#
_entry.id   AF-A0AA39VH91-F1
#
_cell.length_a   1.000
_cell.length_b   1.000
_cell.length_c   1.000
_cell.angle_alpha   90.00
_cell.angle_beta   90.00
_cell.angle_gamma   90.00
#
_symmetry.space_group_name_H-M   'P 1'
#
loop_
_entity.id
_entity.type
_entity.pdbx_description
1 polymer ?
#
loop_
_entity_poly.entity_id
_entity_poly.type
_entity_poly.pdbx_seq_one_letter_code
_entity_poly.pdbx_strand_id
1 'polypeptide(L)'
;MIRDPKQQIEMVGVIEEHLLGHAFHMYHLTSPDKIVSFEFQHNVCGRSIYAEGTVDAVLFLSKQVQSKADKRIYNMIDVLRNGKTTGSQH
;
A
#
# COMPACT_ATOMS: atom_id res chain seq x y z
N MET A 1 11.03 -2.48 -14.24
CA MET A 1 11.54 -1.74 -13.06
C MET A 1 12.63 -0.81 -13.53
N ILE A 2 12.40 0.51 -13.43
CA ILE A 2 13.42 1.53 -13.70
C ILE A 2 14.35 1.58 -12.49
N ARG A 3 15.67 1.46 -12.73
CA ARG A 3 16.70 1.39 -11.68
C ARG A 3 17.64 2.59 -11.66
N ASP A 4 17.69 3.35 -12.74
CA ASP A 4 18.52 4.56 -12.83
C ASP A 4 17.93 5.65 -11.91
N PRO A 5 18.69 6.19 -10.93
CA PRO A 5 18.17 7.17 -9.99
C PRO A 5 17.67 8.46 -10.63
N LYS A 6 18.29 8.92 -11.74
CA LYS A 6 17.83 10.11 -12.45
C LYS A 6 16.49 9.84 -13.11
N GLN A 7 16.35 8.68 -13.77
CA GLN A 7 15.07 8.28 -14.36
C GLN A 7 13.98 8.05 -13.29
N GLN A 8 14.33 7.56 -12.10
CA GLN A 8 13.39 7.42 -11.00
C GLN A 8 12.85 8.78 -10.52
N ILE A 9 13.68 9.82 -10.48
CA ILE A 9 13.23 11.17 -10.17
C ILE A 9 12.42 11.76 -11.33
N GLU A 10 13.02 11.81 -12.53
CA GLU A 10 12.50 12.59 -13.66
C GLU A 10 11.29 11.94 -14.35
N MET A 11 11.26 10.62 -14.45
CA MET A 11 10.22 9.90 -15.20
C MET A 11 9.17 9.23 -14.29
N VAL A 12 9.59 8.73 -13.13
CA VAL A 12 8.71 8.00 -12.19
C VAL A 12 8.14 8.94 -11.12
N GLY A 13 8.77 10.09 -10.88
CA GLY A 13 8.33 11.07 -9.88
C GLY A 13 8.70 10.70 -8.44
N VAL A 14 9.75 9.89 -8.24
CA VAL A 14 10.26 9.57 -6.90
C VAL A 14 10.95 10.81 -6.33
N ILE A 15 10.58 11.19 -5.10
CA ILE A 15 11.23 12.28 -4.37
C ILE A 15 12.66 11.85 -4.02
N GLU A 16 13.65 12.73 -4.22
CA GLU A 16 15.07 12.43 -4.03
C GLU A 16 15.39 11.81 -2.65
N GLU A 17 14.75 12.31 -1.59
CA GLU A 17 14.89 11.82 -0.21
C GLU A 17 14.46 10.34 -0.02
N HIS A 18 13.65 9.80 -0.93
CA HIS A 18 13.10 8.46 -0.88
C HIS A 18 13.69 7.51 -1.94
N LEU A 19 14.73 7.92 -2.68
CA LEU A 19 15.40 7.06 -3.67
C LEU A 19 15.86 5.72 -3.08
N LEU A 20 16.35 5.72 -1.84
CA LEU A 20 16.83 4.51 -1.16
C LEU A 20 15.72 3.69 -0.48
N GLY A 21 14.47 4.15 -0.55
CA GLY A 21 13.34 3.49 0.11
C GLY A 21 12.01 3.97 -0.43
N HIS A 22 11.60 3.40 -1.57
CA HIS A 22 10.30 3.63 -2.19
C HIS A 22 9.80 2.36 -2.90
N ALA A 23 8.51 2.33 -3.20
CA ALA A 23 7.91 1.31 -4.05
C ALA A 23 6.83 1.96 -4.94
N PHE A 24 7.14 2.13 -6.23
CA PHE A 24 6.27 2.74 -7.22
C PHE A 24 5.91 1.68 -8.25
N HIS A 25 4.62 1.51 -8.53
CA HIS A 25 4.17 0.64 -9.61
C HIS A 25 3.09 1.35 -10.43
N MET A 26 3.20 1.23 -11.75
CA MET A 26 2.25 1.70 -12.75
C MET A 26 1.84 0.53 -13.64
N TYR A 27 0.55 0.38 -13.87
CA TYR A 27 -0.03 -0.61 -14.77
C TYR A 27 -0.83 0.12 -15.84
N HIS A 28 -0.37 0.04 -17.09
CA HIS A 28 -1.03 0.68 -18.23
C HIS A 28 -1.73 -0.38 -19.08
N LEU A 29 -3.00 -0.15 -19.39
CA LEU A 29 -3.79 -0.97 -20.30
C LEU A 29 -4.33 -0.07 -21.41
N THR A 30 -3.94 -0.35 -22.65
CA THR A 30 -4.43 0.40 -23.81
C THR A 30 -5.16 -0.56 -24.74
N SER A 31 -6.36 -0.15 -25.16
CA SER A 31 -7.17 -0.85 -26.16
C SER A 31 -6.44 -0.99 -27.51
N PRO A 32 -6.74 -2.02 -28.33
CA PRO A 32 -6.05 -2.23 -29.61
C PRO A 32 -6.16 -1.06 -30.60
N ASP A 33 -7.30 -0.36 -30.61
CA ASP A 33 -7.57 0.83 -31.43
C ASP A 33 -7.00 2.13 -30.82
N LYS A 34 -6.40 2.04 -29.63
CA LYS A 34 -5.70 3.10 -28.91
C LYS A 34 -6.57 4.26 -28.44
N ILE A 35 -7.89 4.10 -28.41
CA ILE A 35 -8.81 5.19 -28.00
C ILE A 35 -9.21 5.11 -26.51
N VAL A 36 -9.02 3.96 -25.88
CA VAL A 36 -9.22 3.75 -24.44
C VAL A 36 -7.90 3.39 -23.76
N SER A 37 -7.61 4.07 -22.66
CA SER A 37 -6.47 3.78 -21.79
C SER A 37 -6.90 3.77 -20.32
N PHE A 38 -6.38 2.80 -19.56
CA PHE A 38 -6.47 2.76 -18.10
C PHE A 38 -5.08 2.79 -17.50
N GLU A 39 -4.95 3.50 -16.38
CA GLU A 39 -3.74 3.54 -15.58
C GLU A 39 -4.10 3.25 -14.13
N PHE A 40 -3.35 2.36 -13.50
CA PHE A 40 -3.39 2.12 -12.07
C PHE A 40 -2.02 2.38 -11.49
N GLN A 41 -1.96 3.17 -10.42
CA GLN A 41 -0.72 3.52 -9.77
C GLN A 41 -0.84 3.40 -8.25
N HIS A 42 0.22 2.90 -7.62
CA HIS A 42 0.39 2.99 -6.18
C HIS A 42 1.86 3.25 -5.82
N ASN A 43 2.08 4.33 -5.09
CA ASN A 43 3.41 4.85 -4.81
C ASN A 43 3.58 4.98 -3.31
N VAL A 44 4.60 4.31 -2.78
CA VAL A 44 4.95 4.33 -1.37
C VAL A 44 6.32 4.98 -1.22
N CYS A 45 6.35 6.03 -0.40
CA CYS A 45 7.57 6.68 0.05
C CYS A 45 7.92 6.20 1.45
N GLY A 46 9.16 5.77 1.66
CA GLY A 46 9.62 5.30 2.97
C GLY A 46 8.85 4.06 3.46
N ARG A 47 8.44 4.09 4.73
CA ARG A 47 7.91 2.91 5.43
C ARG A 47 6.62 3.16 6.24
N SER A 48 6.07 4.37 6.22
CA SER A 48 4.93 4.77 7.06
C SER A 48 3.73 3.84 6.89
N ILE A 49 3.34 3.54 5.65
CA ILE A 49 2.19 2.68 5.35
C ILE A 49 2.32 1.27 5.97
N TYR A 50 3.52 0.74 6.06
CA TYR A 50 3.77 -0.57 6.67
C TYR A 50 3.70 -0.49 8.20
N ALA A 51 4.19 0.61 8.78
CA ALA A 51 4.07 0.85 10.21
C ALA A 51 2.61 1.02 10.62
N GLU A 52 1.85 1.86 9.91
CA GLU A 52 0.42 2.09 10.15
C GLU A 52 -0.39 0.80 10.00
N GLY A 53 -0.18 0.04 8.92
CA GLY A 53 -0.86 -1.24 8.73
C GLY A 53 -0.51 -2.27 9.82
N THR A 54 0.70 -2.21 10.38
CA THR A 54 1.08 -3.05 11.53
C THR A 54 0.34 -2.63 12.80
N VAL A 55 0.21 -1.31 13.06
CA VAL A 55 -0.58 -0.80 14.19
C VAL A 55 -2.04 -1.25 14.08
N ASP A 56 -2.64 -1.11 12.90
CA ASP A 56 -4.02 -1.57 12.66
C ASP A 56 -4.16 -3.08 12.88
N ALA A 57 -3.20 -3.88 12.43
CA ALA A 57 -3.21 -5.33 12.65
C ALA A 57 -3.10 -5.72 14.14
N VAL A 58 -2.30 -4.99 14.92
CA VAL A 58 -2.18 -5.20 16.38
C VAL A 58 -3.51 -4.86 17.07
N LEU A 59 -4.14 -3.73 16.72
CA LEU A 59 -5.45 -3.34 17.26
C LEU A 59 -6.53 -4.36 16.92
N PHE A 60 -6.56 -4.81 15.66
CA PHE A 60 -7.42 -5.89 15.20
C PHE A 60 -7.21 -7.16 16.04
N LEU A 61 -5.96 -7.62 16.19
CA LEU A 61 -5.66 -8.86 16.91
C LEU A 61 -6.03 -8.75 18.39
N SER A 62 -5.80 -7.60 19.03
CA SER A 62 -6.22 -7.31 20.41
C SER A 62 -7.73 -7.51 20.59
N LYS A 63 -8.55 -7.00 19.67
CA LYS A 63 -10.01 -7.18 19.66
C LYS A 63 -10.40 -8.66 19.50
N GLN A 64 -9.72 -9.41 18.64
CA GLN A 64 -9.96 -10.85 18.45
C GLN A 64 -9.63 -11.65 19.73
N VAL A 65 -8.57 -11.28 20.45
CA VAL A 65 -8.22 -11.90 21.74
C VAL A 65 -9.25 -11.58 22.81
N GLN A 66 -9.64 -10.31 22.96
CA GLN A 66 -10.64 -9.88 23.95
C GLN A 66 -12.01 -10.54 23.73
N SER A 67 -12.42 -10.70 22.47
CA SER A 67 -13.66 -11.40 22.10
C SER A 67 -13.56 -12.92 22.17
N LYS A 68 -12.40 -13.48 22.54
CA LYS A 68 -12.13 -14.92 22.59
C LYS A 68 -12.47 -15.64 21.28
N ALA A 69 -12.20 -14.99 20.15
CA ALA A 69 -12.48 -15.56 18.83
C ALA A 69 -11.82 -16.94 18.64
N ASP A 70 -12.55 -17.88 18.02
CA ASP A 70 -12.08 -19.25 17.80
C ASP A 70 -10.91 -19.30 16.80
N LYS A 71 -10.96 -18.44 15.76
CA LYS A 71 -9.87 -18.31 14.77
C LYS A 71 -8.62 -17.72 15.44
N ARG A 72 -7.45 -18.31 15.17
CA ARG A 72 -6.17 -17.94 15.81
C ARG A 72 -5.14 -17.32 14.87
N ILE A 73 -5.19 -17.65 13.58
CA ILE A 73 -4.25 -17.15 12.57
C ILE A 73 -5.02 -16.26 11.60
N TYR A 74 -4.51 -15.05 11.39
CA TYR A 74 -5.15 -14.02 10.58
C TYR A 74 -4.17 -13.44 9.56
N ASN A 75 -4.69 -12.80 8.53
CA ASN A 75 -3.91 -12.07 7.52
C ASN A 75 -4.47 -10.66 7.29
N MET A 76 -3.87 -9.88 6.39
CA MET A 76 -4.29 -8.49 6.16
C MET A 76 -5.68 -8.35 5.52
N ILE A 77 -6.19 -9.38 4.84
CA ILE A 77 -7.57 -9.36 4.33
C ILE A 77 -8.56 -9.46 5.50
N ASP A 78 -8.24 -10.24 6.54
CA ASP A 78 -9.06 -10.29 7.76
C ASP A 78 -9.10 -8.92 8.46
N VAL A 79 -7.94 -8.24 8.53
CA VAL A 79 -7.83 -6.89 9.10
C VAL A 79 -8.68 -5.89 8.30
N LEU A 80 -8.52 -5.86 6.98
CA LEU A 80 -9.25 -4.94 6.09
C LEU A 80 -10.78 -5.14 6.14
N ARG A 81 -11.25 -6.38 6.25
CA ARG A 81 -12.69 -6.69 6.36
C ARG A 81 -13.31 -6.21 7.68
N ASN A 82 -12.53 -5.96 8.73
CA ASN A 82 -13.04 -5.40 9.98
C ASN A 82 -13.26 -3.87 9.90
N GLY A 83 -12.87 -3.23 8.78
CA GLY A 83 -12.89 -1.78 8.63
C GLY A 83 -11.72 -1.08 9.32
N LYS A 84 -11.61 0.25 9.16
CA LYS A 84 -10.58 1.05 9.85
C LYS A 84 -10.83 1.01 11.36
N THR A 85 -9.87 0.48 12.12
CA THR A 85 -9.85 0.51 13.59
C THR A 85 -9.29 1.83 14.13
N THR A 86 -8.49 2.54 13.32
CA THR A 86 -7.98 3.89 13.62
C THR A 86 -8.73 4.92 12.77
N GLY A 87 -9.34 5.90 13.44
CA GLY A 87 -10.10 6.97 12.79
C GLY A 87 -9.23 8.06 12.17
N SER A 88 -8.30 7.73 11.25
CA SER A 88 -7.72 8.75 10.38
C SER A 88 -8.59 8.87 9.11
N GLN A 89 -9.49 9.85 9.15
CA GLN A 89 -9.93 10.54 7.95
C GLN A 89 -8.80 11.51 7.58
N HIS A 90 -8.08 11.18 6.52
CA HIS A 90 -7.46 12.17 5.66
C HIS A 90 -8.25 12.16 4.36
#